data_AF-A0AA45TYE7-F1
#
_entry.id   AF-A0AA45TYE7-F1
#
_cell.length_a   1.000
_cell.length_b   1.000
_cell.length_c   1.000
_cell.angle_alpha   90.00
_cell.angle_beta   90.00
_cell.angle_gamma   90.00
#
_symmetry.space_group_name_H-M   'P 1'
#
loop_
_entity.id
_entity.type
_entity.pdbx_description
1 polymer ?
#
loop_
_entity_poly.entity_id
_entity_poly.type
_entity_poly.pdbx_seq_one_letter_code
_entity_poly.pdbx_strand_id
1 'polypeptide(L)'
;MRPGFVFPQPASARPCPVPAMARPTPMATLVIESTRSGFVESLHTVSVAVVSAEGTRVAYAGDPERVTFWRSAAKPFQSLPMVQDGAADRYGFGPRELALSCASHSSEPVHRALAMRMLSASGCEERHLACGPHPSLSPAVAEEALKAGIVLTPRWNNCSGKHAGMLALARHHGWDVQGYASEGHPVQERIQDEIAKWTGLPSDALVKAVDGCLAVCFGLPLSAMATAWARFGVSEAPAARRLREAMLAHPELVAGKGRACTDLMTAFQGEAVVKIGAEGVYCAALPKARLGVAVKVEDGDARCAAPALLAVLRLIAEQQGLSLPMTGLEHHAEPRILNTRNEVVGSLRAAGTLAFT
;
A
#
# COMPACT_ATOMS: atom_id res chain seq x y z
N MET A 1 62.31 -35.39 -31.53
CA MET A 1 61.50 -34.17 -31.80
C MET A 1 60.43 -34.07 -30.73
N ARG A 2 60.16 -32.85 -30.24
CA ARG A 2 59.40 -32.56 -29.00
C ARG A 2 58.00 -33.23 -28.96
N PRO A 3 57.52 -33.71 -27.78
CA PRO A 3 56.18 -34.26 -27.66
C PRO A 3 55.13 -33.15 -27.70
N GLY A 4 54.10 -33.33 -28.54
CA GLY A 4 52.99 -32.39 -28.71
C GLY A 4 52.01 -32.44 -27.54
N PHE A 5 51.65 -31.26 -27.04
CA PHE A 5 50.60 -31.02 -26.06
C PHE A 5 49.23 -31.43 -26.62
N VAL A 6 48.52 -32.31 -25.91
CA VAL A 6 47.11 -32.62 -26.13
C VAL A 6 46.30 -31.88 -25.07
N PHE A 7 45.47 -30.92 -25.49
CA PHE A 7 44.48 -30.28 -24.63
C PHE A 7 43.29 -31.23 -24.43
N PRO A 8 42.77 -31.41 -23.19
CA PRO A 8 41.55 -32.18 -22.97
C PRO A 8 40.33 -31.39 -23.43
N GLN A 9 39.42 -32.06 -24.17
CA GLN A 9 38.08 -31.54 -24.45
C GLN A 9 37.25 -31.46 -23.16
N PRO A 10 36.44 -30.40 -22.96
CA PRO A 10 35.53 -30.34 -21.83
C PRO A 10 34.38 -31.34 -22.02
N ALA A 11 34.08 -32.10 -20.98
CA ALA A 11 32.95 -33.02 -20.93
C ALA A 11 31.63 -32.26 -21.10
N SER A 12 30.77 -32.72 -22.01
CA SER A 12 29.42 -32.16 -22.21
C SER A 12 28.56 -32.41 -20.97
N ALA A 13 28.26 -31.36 -20.21
CA ALA A 13 27.29 -31.43 -19.13
C ALA A 13 25.88 -31.69 -19.71
N ARG A 14 25.24 -32.79 -19.31
CA ARG A 14 23.82 -33.03 -19.60
C ARG A 14 22.99 -32.02 -18.79
N PRO A 15 22.04 -31.30 -19.40
CA PRO A 15 21.18 -30.40 -18.64
C PRO A 15 20.29 -31.19 -17.69
N CYS A 16 20.26 -30.73 -16.43
CA CYS A 16 19.36 -31.23 -15.40
C CYS A 16 17.90 -30.98 -15.84
N PRO A 17 16.99 -31.96 -15.77
CA PRO A 17 15.59 -31.73 -16.12
C PRO A 17 14.97 -30.77 -15.11
N VAL A 18 14.61 -29.57 -15.56
CA VAL A 18 13.76 -28.65 -14.81
C VAL A 18 12.36 -29.27 -14.75
N PRO A 19 11.71 -29.37 -13.58
CA PRO A 19 10.37 -29.93 -13.49
C PRO A 19 9.43 -29.08 -14.35
N ALA A 20 8.70 -29.71 -15.27
CA ALA A 20 7.66 -29.03 -16.03
C ALA A 20 6.57 -28.57 -15.05
N MET A 21 6.45 -27.26 -14.85
CA MET A 21 5.36 -26.68 -14.08
C MET A 21 4.03 -27.09 -14.73
N ALA A 22 3.14 -27.68 -13.94
CA ALA A 22 1.78 -28.01 -14.38
C ALA A 22 1.11 -26.75 -14.95
N ARG A 23 0.52 -26.85 -16.14
CA ARG A 23 -0.28 -25.75 -16.72
C ARG A 23 -1.49 -25.50 -15.82
N PRO A 24 -1.72 -24.29 -15.28
CA PRO A 24 -2.88 -24.03 -14.45
C PRO A 24 -4.16 -24.14 -15.28
N THR A 25 -5.17 -24.78 -14.69
CA THR A 25 -6.61 -24.66 -15.00
C THR A 25 -6.96 -23.19 -15.24
N PRO A 26 -7.87 -22.82 -16.17
CA PRO A 26 -8.13 -21.41 -16.50
C PRO A 26 -8.52 -20.64 -15.24
N MET A 27 -7.56 -19.89 -14.69
CA MET A 27 -7.74 -19.06 -13.50
C MET A 27 -8.55 -17.85 -13.92
N ALA A 28 -9.47 -17.38 -13.07
CA ALA A 28 -10.09 -16.08 -13.30
C ALA A 28 -8.99 -15.03 -13.52
N THR A 29 -9.10 -14.30 -14.62
CA THR A 29 -8.13 -13.29 -15.02
C THR A 29 -8.74 -11.91 -14.83
N LEU A 30 -7.95 -10.99 -14.29
CA LEU A 30 -8.25 -9.57 -14.27
C LEU A 30 -7.07 -8.84 -14.89
N VAL A 31 -7.35 -7.92 -15.82
CA VAL A 31 -6.35 -7.08 -16.47
C VAL A 31 -6.83 -5.63 -16.51
N ILE A 32 -5.90 -4.69 -16.55
CA ILE A 32 -6.18 -3.33 -16.99
C ILE A 32 -5.73 -3.19 -18.44
N GLU A 33 -6.66 -2.82 -19.31
CA GLU A 33 -6.40 -2.48 -20.70
C GLU A 33 -6.05 -1.00 -20.81
N SER A 34 -4.90 -0.67 -21.39
CA SER A 34 -4.62 0.68 -21.87
C SER A 34 -5.05 0.77 -23.32
N THR A 35 -5.98 1.65 -23.61
CA THR A 35 -6.57 1.80 -24.94
C THR A 35 -6.13 3.09 -25.63
N ARG A 36 -6.13 3.10 -26.96
CA ARG A 36 -6.03 4.31 -27.79
C ARG A 36 -6.96 4.20 -28.98
N SER A 37 -7.84 5.20 -29.15
CA SER A 37 -8.89 5.19 -30.18
C SER A 37 -9.70 3.88 -30.21
N GLY A 38 -9.95 3.28 -29.04
CA GLY A 38 -10.69 2.02 -28.89
C GLY A 38 -9.86 0.73 -29.09
N PHE A 39 -8.60 0.82 -29.51
CA PHE A 39 -7.69 -0.32 -29.65
C PHE A 39 -6.91 -0.56 -28.35
N VAL A 40 -6.76 -1.81 -27.92
CA VAL A 40 -5.98 -2.18 -26.72
C VAL A 40 -4.49 -2.21 -27.07
N GLU A 41 -3.73 -1.23 -26.58
CA GLU A 41 -2.28 -1.11 -26.82
C GLU A 41 -1.45 -1.87 -25.80
N SER A 42 -1.93 -1.99 -24.55
CA SER A 42 -1.20 -2.67 -23.47
C SER A 42 -2.15 -3.35 -22.50
N LEU A 43 -1.69 -4.47 -21.93
CA LEU A 43 -2.38 -5.25 -20.92
C LEU A 43 -1.54 -5.31 -19.65
N HIS A 44 -2.14 -4.90 -18.54
CA HIS A 44 -1.52 -4.96 -17.22
C HIS A 44 -2.21 -6.05 -16.39
N THR A 45 -1.53 -7.17 -16.18
CA THR A 45 -2.08 -8.29 -15.40
C THR A 45 -2.28 -7.91 -13.94
N VAL A 46 -3.39 -8.35 -13.35
CA VAL A 46 -3.74 -8.07 -11.96
C VAL A 46 -3.90 -9.38 -11.19
N SER A 47 -3.14 -9.51 -10.11
CA SER A 47 -3.33 -10.55 -9.09
C SER A 47 -4.16 -9.98 -7.93
N VAL A 48 -5.14 -10.75 -7.45
CA VAL A 48 -6.12 -10.33 -6.44
C VAL A 48 -6.34 -11.44 -5.43
N ALA A 49 -6.39 -11.07 -4.14
CA ALA A 49 -6.91 -11.92 -3.07
C ALA A 49 -8.04 -11.18 -2.32
N VAL A 50 -9.16 -11.87 -2.13
CA VAL A 50 -10.28 -11.43 -1.27
C VAL A 50 -10.47 -12.48 -0.19
N VAL A 51 -10.38 -12.07 1.07
CA VAL A 51 -10.31 -12.98 2.23
C VAL A 51 -11.27 -12.51 3.32
N SER A 52 -11.93 -13.44 4.00
CA SER A 52 -12.77 -13.15 5.16
C SER A 52 -11.93 -12.85 6.42
N ALA A 53 -12.54 -12.27 7.46
CA ALA A 53 -11.85 -12.01 8.72
C ALA A 53 -11.29 -13.28 9.41
N GLU A 54 -11.86 -14.44 9.10
CA GLU A 54 -11.46 -15.75 9.58
C GLU A 54 -10.24 -16.32 8.82
N GLY A 55 -9.82 -15.68 7.71
CA GLY A 55 -8.70 -16.11 6.89
C GLY A 55 -9.10 -17.02 5.72
N THR A 56 -10.40 -17.18 5.45
CA THR A 56 -10.89 -17.98 4.32
C THR A 56 -10.88 -17.14 3.05
N ARG A 57 -10.21 -17.61 1.99
CA ARG A 57 -10.30 -16.98 0.66
C ARG A 57 -11.73 -17.07 0.15
N VAL A 58 -12.27 -15.94 -0.29
CA VAL A 58 -13.66 -15.77 -0.79
C VAL A 58 -13.67 -15.54 -2.30
N ALA A 59 -12.66 -14.84 -2.82
CA ALA A 59 -12.50 -14.63 -4.25
C ALA A 59 -11.04 -14.36 -4.63
N TYR A 60 -10.70 -14.58 -5.90
CA TYR A 60 -9.37 -14.28 -6.42
C TYR A 60 -9.37 -14.06 -7.94
N ALA A 61 -8.29 -13.47 -8.45
CA ALA A 61 -7.89 -13.47 -9.85
C ALA A 61 -6.37 -13.50 -9.94
N GLY A 62 -5.80 -14.09 -10.99
CA GLY A 62 -4.35 -14.27 -11.07
C GLY A 62 -3.80 -15.13 -9.93
N ASP A 63 -2.68 -14.73 -9.33
CA ASP A 63 -2.02 -15.45 -8.24
C ASP A 63 -2.27 -14.77 -6.87
N PRO A 64 -3.22 -15.27 -6.04
CA PRO A 64 -3.48 -14.72 -4.72
C PRO A 64 -2.35 -14.99 -3.71
N GLU A 65 -1.45 -15.93 -4.00
CA GLU A 65 -0.32 -16.27 -3.14
C GLU A 65 0.98 -15.56 -3.55
N ARG A 66 0.90 -14.69 -4.58
CA ARG A 66 2.03 -13.89 -5.05
C ARG A 66 2.67 -13.13 -3.90
N VAL A 67 3.93 -13.44 -3.62
CA VAL A 67 4.75 -12.69 -2.67
C VAL A 67 5.19 -11.39 -3.32
N THR A 68 4.84 -10.27 -2.70
CA THR A 68 5.29 -8.92 -3.08
C THR A 68 5.43 -8.06 -1.83
N PHE A 69 6.18 -6.96 -1.92
CA PHE A 69 6.23 -5.99 -0.83
C PHE A 69 4.87 -5.33 -0.63
N TRP A 70 4.44 -5.19 0.62
CA TRP A 70 3.17 -4.55 1.00
C TRP A 70 3.22 -3.02 0.84
N ARG A 71 4.43 -2.47 0.84
CA ARG A 71 4.71 -1.04 0.65
C ARG A 71 3.87 -0.21 1.64
N SER A 72 3.44 0.97 1.20
CA SER A 72 2.61 1.88 2.01
C SER A 72 1.22 1.36 2.38
N ALA A 73 0.76 0.23 1.83
CA ALA A 73 -0.52 -0.36 2.26
C ALA A 73 -0.43 -1.02 3.65
N ALA A 74 0.78 -1.22 4.18
CA ALA A 74 1.01 -1.71 5.55
C ALA A 74 0.87 -0.64 6.65
N LYS A 75 0.78 0.65 6.30
CA LYS A 75 0.93 1.76 7.27
C LYS A 75 -0.02 1.74 8.47
N PRO A 76 -1.32 1.38 8.33
CA PRO A 76 -2.18 1.27 9.51
C PRO A 76 -1.63 0.27 10.54
N PHE A 77 -1.04 -0.83 10.07
CA PHE A 77 -0.42 -1.83 10.92
C PHE A 77 0.91 -1.35 11.53
N GLN A 78 1.67 -0.54 10.79
CA GLN A 78 2.87 0.13 11.31
C GLN A 78 2.54 1.19 12.39
N SER A 79 1.34 1.77 12.35
CA SER A 79 0.86 2.75 13.33
C SER A 79 0.22 2.14 14.57
N LEU A 80 -0.16 0.86 14.54
CA LEU A 80 -0.83 0.21 15.67
C LEU A 80 -0.04 0.29 16.98
N PRO A 81 1.29 0.02 17.02
CA PRO A 81 2.04 0.08 18.25
C PRO A 81 2.00 1.45 18.93
N MET A 82 2.02 2.54 18.15
CA MET A 82 1.93 3.90 18.68
C MET A 82 0.65 4.12 19.51
N VAL A 83 -0.46 3.49 19.11
CA VAL A 83 -1.73 3.61 19.83
C VAL A 83 -1.84 2.57 20.94
N GLN A 84 -1.47 1.32 20.67
CA GLN A 84 -1.56 0.21 21.63
C GLN A 84 -0.67 0.44 22.86
N ASP A 85 0.53 0.97 22.65
CA ASP A 85 1.52 1.16 23.69
C ASP A 85 1.29 2.49 24.44
N GLY A 86 0.29 3.30 24.05
CA GLY A 86 -0.08 4.55 24.73
C GLY A 86 0.74 5.78 24.32
N ALA A 87 1.60 5.69 23.30
CA ALA A 87 2.34 6.84 22.78
C ALA A 87 1.40 7.93 22.24
N ALA A 88 0.37 7.54 21.49
CA ALA A 88 -0.62 8.47 20.98
C ALA A 88 -1.31 9.26 22.11
N ASP A 89 -1.69 8.60 23.19
CA ASP A 89 -2.38 9.24 24.32
C ASP A 89 -1.44 10.15 25.11
N ARG A 90 -0.20 9.69 25.36
CA ARG A 90 0.84 10.47 26.04
C ARG A 90 1.14 11.80 25.34
N TYR A 91 1.14 11.82 24.01
CA TYR A 91 1.47 13.01 23.22
C TYR A 91 0.24 13.75 22.67
N GLY A 92 -0.97 13.37 23.08
CA GLY A 92 -2.20 14.05 22.67
C GLY A 92 -2.51 13.92 21.17
N PHE A 93 -2.21 12.78 20.57
CA PHE A 93 -2.52 12.49 19.17
C PHE A 93 -3.99 12.08 19.03
N GLY A 94 -4.78 12.98 18.45
CA GLY A 94 -6.18 12.78 18.13
C GLY A 94 -6.38 12.21 16.72
N PRO A 95 -7.63 12.18 16.23
CA PRO A 95 -7.98 11.55 14.95
C PRO A 95 -7.13 12.02 13.76
N ARG A 96 -6.77 13.30 13.71
CA ARG A 96 -5.98 13.86 12.60
C ARG A 96 -4.55 13.30 12.56
N GLU A 97 -3.89 13.19 13.71
CA GLU A 97 -2.53 12.65 13.81
C GLU A 97 -2.51 11.16 13.54
N LEU A 98 -3.53 10.45 14.02
CA LEU A 98 -3.73 9.03 13.75
C LEU A 98 -3.91 8.79 12.24
N ALA A 99 -4.75 9.57 11.56
CA ALA A 99 -4.93 9.48 10.11
C ALA A 99 -3.62 9.75 9.36
N LEU A 100 -2.86 10.79 9.78
CA LEU A 100 -1.58 11.14 9.16
C LEU A 100 -0.51 10.05 9.39
N SER A 101 -0.53 9.36 10.53
CA SER A 101 0.38 8.24 10.78
C SER A 101 0.16 7.09 9.79
N CYS A 102 -1.07 6.90 9.31
CA CYS A 102 -1.43 5.91 8.29
C CYS A 102 -1.16 6.38 6.85
N ALA A 103 -0.68 7.62 6.65
CA ALA A 103 -0.77 8.30 5.36
C ALA A 103 0.36 8.00 4.37
N SER A 104 0.04 8.10 3.08
CA SER A 104 0.98 8.44 2.00
C SER A 104 0.56 9.80 1.43
N HIS A 105 0.72 10.85 2.22
CA HIS A 105 0.09 12.15 1.97
C HIS A 105 0.70 12.90 0.78
N SER A 106 -0.08 13.81 0.18
CA SER A 106 0.39 14.73 -0.88
C SER A 106 1.14 15.94 -0.36
N SER A 107 1.55 15.97 0.91
CA SER A 107 2.40 17.04 1.46
C SER A 107 1.78 18.43 1.33
N GLU A 108 0.46 18.53 1.20
CA GLU A 108 -0.30 19.78 1.35
C GLU A 108 0.05 20.49 2.67
N PRO A 109 -0.15 21.82 2.78
CA PRO A 109 0.24 22.58 3.97
C PRO A 109 -0.22 21.97 5.30
N VAL A 110 -1.45 21.43 5.34
CA VAL A 110 -2.01 20.76 6.51
C VAL A 110 -1.22 19.52 6.93
N HIS A 111 -0.77 18.70 5.98
CA HIS A 111 0.02 17.50 6.26
C HIS A 111 1.35 17.86 6.90
N ARG A 112 2.07 18.82 6.31
CA ARG A 112 3.39 19.24 6.79
C ARG A 112 3.29 19.87 8.18
N ALA A 113 2.31 20.74 8.39
CA ALA A 113 2.07 21.36 9.70
C ALA A 113 1.77 20.29 10.77
N LEU A 114 0.98 19.29 10.42
CA LEU A 114 0.57 18.23 11.33
C LEU A 114 1.72 17.28 11.68
N ALA A 115 2.53 16.88 10.69
CA ALA A 115 3.74 16.09 10.94
C ALA A 115 4.71 16.83 11.88
N MET A 116 4.92 18.13 11.67
CA MET A 116 5.77 18.95 12.54
C MET A 116 5.19 19.08 13.96
N ARG A 117 3.86 19.18 14.10
CA ARG A 117 3.21 19.17 15.42
C ARG A 117 3.43 17.84 16.15
N MET A 118 3.29 16.70 15.46
CA MET A 118 3.54 15.37 16.03
C MET A 118 4.99 15.21 16.49
N LEU A 119 5.96 15.69 15.70
CA LEU A 119 7.37 15.70 16.09
C LEU A 119 7.58 16.55 17.35
N SER A 120 7.11 17.80 17.35
CA SER A 120 7.26 18.72 18.49
C SER A 120 6.66 18.15 19.77
N ALA A 121 5.45 17.59 19.70
CA ALA A 121 4.76 16.99 20.85
C ALA A 121 5.53 15.80 21.47
N SER A 122 6.32 15.07 20.68
CA SER A 122 7.15 13.96 21.16
C SER A 122 8.59 14.37 21.53
N GLY A 123 8.92 15.66 21.50
CA GLY A 123 10.30 16.13 21.73
C GLY A 123 11.26 15.78 20.58
N CYS A 124 10.71 15.62 19.38
CA CYS A 124 11.45 15.37 18.14
C CYS A 124 11.40 16.62 17.25
N GLU A 125 12.27 16.61 16.24
CA GLU A 125 12.47 17.70 15.29
C GLU A 125 12.64 17.11 13.89
N GLU A 126 12.53 17.94 12.85
CA GLU A 126 12.61 17.48 11.45
C GLU A 126 13.89 16.70 11.15
N ARG A 127 15.03 17.08 11.74
CA ARG A 127 16.32 16.36 11.56
C ARG A 127 16.31 14.90 12.01
N HIS A 128 15.33 14.51 12.84
CA HIS A 128 15.18 13.12 13.29
C HIS A 128 14.38 12.28 12.28
N LEU A 129 13.73 12.88 11.28
CA LEU A 129 13.09 12.11 10.22
C LEU A 129 14.15 11.42 9.36
N ALA A 130 14.12 10.08 9.33
CA ALA A 130 15.01 9.30 8.48
C ALA A 130 14.66 9.45 6.99
N CYS A 131 13.39 9.69 6.67
CA CYS A 131 12.96 9.83 5.29
C CYS A 131 13.52 11.12 4.66
N GLY A 132 14.08 11.00 3.45
CA GLY A 132 14.56 12.15 2.68
C GLY A 132 13.45 13.03 2.09
N PRO A 133 13.77 14.15 1.44
CA PRO A 133 12.78 14.95 0.73
C PRO A 133 12.11 14.14 -0.39
N HIS A 134 10.84 14.46 -0.69
CA HIS A 134 10.07 13.82 -1.76
C HIS A 134 9.18 14.90 -2.41
N PRO A 135 9.14 15.03 -3.74
CA PRO A 135 8.17 15.89 -4.42
C PRO A 135 6.73 15.52 -4.04
N SER A 136 5.83 16.49 -3.97
CA SER A 136 4.44 16.18 -3.64
C SER A 136 3.83 15.15 -4.62
N LEU A 137 3.01 14.23 -4.10
CA LEU A 137 2.18 13.35 -4.92
C LEU A 137 0.97 14.09 -5.55
N SER A 138 0.74 15.35 -5.19
CA SER A 138 -0.18 16.26 -5.89
C SER A 138 0.63 17.08 -6.90
N PRO A 139 0.34 16.96 -8.22
CA PRO A 139 1.01 17.75 -9.24
C PRO A 139 0.92 19.26 -8.98
N ALA A 140 -0.23 19.75 -8.50
CA ALA A 140 -0.42 21.17 -8.18
C ALA A 140 0.50 21.63 -7.05
N VAL A 141 0.59 20.87 -5.95
CA VAL A 141 1.46 21.23 -4.81
C VAL A 141 2.94 21.12 -5.19
N ALA A 142 3.30 20.14 -6.04
CA ALA A 142 4.66 20.02 -6.55
C ALA A 142 5.05 21.20 -7.44
N GLU A 143 4.15 21.61 -8.33
CA GLU A 143 4.34 22.76 -9.23
C GLU A 143 4.42 24.09 -8.45
N GLU A 144 3.56 24.29 -7.46
CA GLU A 144 3.60 25.46 -6.57
C GLU A 144 4.94 25.56 -5.83
N ALA A 145 5.41 24.46 -5.25
CA ALA A 145 6.69 24.42 -4.55
C ALA A 145 7.87 24.73 -5.48
N LEU A 146 7.82 24.22 -6.72
CA LEU A 146 8.83 24.47 -7.75
C LEU A 146 8.84 25.96 -8.16
N LYS A 147 7.67 26.53 -8.48
CA LYS A 147 7.52 27.96 -8.85
C LYS A 147 8.00 28.90 -7.75
N ALA A 148 7.77 28.52 -6.50
CA ALA A 148 8.22 29.28 -5.34
C ALA A 148 9.69 29.05 -4.96
N GLY A 149 10.43 28.22 -5.71
CA GLY A 149 11.85 27.94 -5.43
C GLY A 149 12.09 27.23 -4.09
N ILE A 150 11.10 26.46 -3.60
CA ILE A 150 11.18 25.81 -2.30
C ILE A 150 12.17 24.64 -2.36
N VAL A 151 13.16 24.66 -1.47
CA VAL A 151 14.01 23.49 -1.20
C VAL A 151 13.21 22.49 -0.36
N LEU A 152 12.98 21.31 -0.92
CA LEU A 152 12.26 20.24 -0.23
C LEU A 152 13.11 19.66 0.90
N THR A 153 12.46 19.39 2.03
CA THR A 153 13.07 18.84 3.26
C THR A 153 12.31 17.58 3.70
N PRO A 154 12.78 16.79 4.69
CA PRO A 154 12.11 15.58 5.16
C PRO A 154 10.61 15.71 5.48
N ARG A 155 10.13 16.87 5.96
CA ARG A 155 8.68 17.11 6.19
C ARG A 155 7.83 17.09 4.92
N TRP A 156 8.45 17.20 3.74
CA TRP A 156 7.78 17.05 2.45
C TRP A 156 7.64 15.60 2.02
N ASN A 157 8.29 14.65 2.71
CA ASN A 157 8.14 13.24 2.41
C ASN A 157 6.70 12.78 2.65
N ASN A 158 6.12 12.05 1.68
CA ASN A 158 4.77 11.50 1.79
C ASN A 158 4.59 10.51 2.97
N CYS A 159 5.68 10.02 3.56
CA CYS A 159 5.70 9.16 4.73
C CYS A 159 5.95 9.92 6.05
N SER A 160 6.14 11.24 6.03
CA SER A 160 6.61 11.99 7.21
C SER A 160 5.70 11.81 8.43
N GLY A 161 4.37 11.68 8.25
CA GLY A 161 3.43 11.36 9.33
C GLY A 161 3.65 10.00 10.00
N LYS A 162 3.87 8.94 9.21
CA LYS A 162 4.23 7.61 9.71
C LYS A 162 5.54 7.66 10.48
N HIS A 163 6.54 8.35 9.94
CA HIS A 163 7.84 8.53 10.60
C HIS A 163 7.73 9.31 11.92
N ALA A 164 6.90 10.35 11.97
CA ALA A 164 6.61 11.06 13.21
C ALA A 164 5.95 10.14 14.26
N GLY A 165 5.05 9.24 13.84
CA GLY A 165 4.47 8.23 14.72
C GLY A 165 5.48 7.21 15.25
N MET A 166 6.40 6.74 14.39
CA MET A 166 7.51 5.85 14.78
C MET A 166 8.46 6.52 15.79
N LEU A 167 8.79 7.80 15.58
CA LEU A 167 9.61 8.58 16.50
C LEU A 167 8.91 8.82 17.84
N ALA A 168 7.60 9.08 17.82
CA ALA A 168 6.80 9.17 19.03
C ALA A 168 6.81 7.85 19.81
N LEU A 169 6.69 6.71 19.13
CA LEU A 169 6.81 5.40 19.76
C LEU A 169 8.20 5.19 20.39
N ALA A 170 9.29 5.54 19.69
CA ALA A 170 10.64 5.46 20.24
C ALA A 170 10.78 6.30 21.52
N ARG A 171 10.32 7.56 21.47
CA ARG A 171 10.35 8.47 22.62
C ARG A 171 9.50 8.00 23.78
N HIS A 172 8.35 7.39 23.51
CA HIS A 172 7.46 6.86 24.54
C HIS A 172 8.16 5.80 25.39
N HIS A 173 8.87 4.87 24.73
CA HIS A 173 9.59 3.76 25.35
C HIS A 173 11.01 4.12 25.82
N GLY A 174 11.48 5.34 25.53
CA GLY A 174 12.86 5.74 25.83
C GLY A 174 13.92 5.07 24.95
N TRP A 175 13.53 4.53 23.79
CA TRP A 175 14.45 4.00 22.80
C TRP A 175 15.21 5.12 22.09
N ASP A 176 16.33 4.76 21.47
CA ASP A 176 17.05 5.69 20.61
C ASP A 176 16.14 6.12 19.44
N VAL A 177 16.24 7.39 19.07
CA VAL A 177 15.58 7.93 17.88
C VAL A 177 16.48 7.81 16.66
N GLN A 178 17.78 7.55 16.82
CA GLN A 178 18.68 7.24 15.71
C GLN A 178 18.49 5.79 15.26
N GLY A 179 18.45 5.57 13.95
CA GLY A 179 18.28 4.23 13.39
C GLY A 179 16.87 3.63 13.55
N TYR A 180 15.86 4.38 14.02
CA TYR A 180 14.50 3.85 14.24
C TYR A 180 13.83 3.21 13.02
N ALA A 181 14.30 3.55 11.82
CA ALA A 181 13.80 3.03 10.55
C ALA A 181 14.51 1.73 10.13
N SER A 182 15.66 1.42 10.73
CA SER A 182 16.52 0.29 10.37
C SER A 182 16.05 -1.01 11.01
N GLU A 183 16.27 -2.12 10.31
CA GLU A 183 16.05 -3.46 10.83
C GLU A 183 16.84 -3.70 12.13
N GLY A 184 16.24 -4.40 13.09
CA GLY A 184 16.81 -4.65 14.41
C GLY A 184 16.65 -3.51 15.41
N HIS A 185 16.12 -2.35 14.98
CA HIS A 185 15.72 -1.32 15.94
C HIS A 185 14.41 -1.73 16.65
N PRO A 186 14.26 -1.50 17.97
CA PRO A 186 13.05 -1.88 18.73
C PRO A 186 11.72 -1.40 18.12
N VAL A 187 11.70 -0.22 17.51
CA VAL A 187 10.55 0.28 16.73
C VAL A 187 10.17 -0.65 15.57
N GLN A 188 11.14 -1.11 14.78
CA GLN A 188 10.86 -1.98 13.63
C GLN A 188 10.51 -3.39 14.09
N GLU A 189 11.11 -3.89 15.18
CA GLU A 189 10.76 -5.19 15.78
C GLU A 189 9.31 -5.18 16.29
N ARG A 190 8.92 -4.14 17.04
CA ARG A 190 7.56 -3.98 17.54
C ARG A 190 6.52 -3.88 16.40
N ILE A 191 6.89 -3.24 15.30
CA ILE A 191 6.07 -3.18 14.08
C ILE A 191 6.00 -4.55 13.40
N GLN A 192 7.11 -5.29 13.31
CA GLN A 192 7.15 -6.64 12.76
C GLN A 192 6.19 -7.57 13.52
N ASP A 193 6.13 -7.46 14.85
CA ASP A 193 5.21 -8.25 15.67
C ASP A 193 3.74 -7.98 15.33
N GLU A 194 3.35 -6.71 15.11
CA GLU A 194 2.00 -6.41 14.62
C GLU A 194 1.80 -6.97 13.22
N ILE A 195 2.74 -6.76 12.29
CA ILE A 195 2.60 -7.29 10.93
C ILE A 195 2.40 -8.81 10.95
N ALA A 196 3.20 -9.56 11.70
CA ALA A 196 3.07 -11.00 11.89
C ALA A 196 1.69 -11.38 12.44
N LYS A 197 1.26 -10.72 13.53
CA LYS A 197 -0.05 -10.93 14.16
C LYS A 197 -1.22 -10.73 13.20
N TRP A 198 -1.26 -9.60 12.48
CA TRP A 198 -2.39 -9.27 11.62
C TRP A 198 -2.45 -10.13 10.38
N THR A 199 -1.30 -10.45 9.80
CA THR A 199 -1.19 -11.31 8.62
C THR A 199 -1.39 -12.78 8.94
N GLY A 200 -1.18 -13.18 10.21
CA GLY A 200 -1.20 -14.59 10.63
C GLY A 200 0.05 -15.36 10.22
N LEU A 201 1.10 -14.66 9.78
CA LEU A 201 2.38 -15.26 9.39
C LEU A 201 3.37 -15.20 10.56
N PRO A 202 4.25 -16.19 10.73
CA PRO A 202 5.34 -16.07 11.67
C PRO A 202 6.34 -15.01 11.19
N SER A 203 7.02 -14.37 12.14
CA SER A 203 7.91 -13.23 11.87
C SER A 203 9.06 -13.56 10.92
N ASP A 204 9.51 -14.83 10.87
CA ASP A 204 10.57 -15.33 9.99
C ASP A 204 10.12 -15.63 8.55
N ALA A 205 8.81 -15.74 8.30
CA ALA A 205 8.25 -15.87 6.96
C ALA A 205 8.12 -14.52 6.21
N LEU A 206 8.31 -13.39 6.91
CA LEU A 206 8.23 -12.07 6.32
C LEU A 206 9.55 -11.69 5.63
N VAL A 207 9.52 -11.51 4.31
CA VAL A 207 10.66 -10.96 3.57
C VAL A 207 10.87 -9.52 4.00
N LYS A 208 12.10 -9.11 4.29
CA LYS A 208 12.44 -7.73 4.70
C LYS A 208 13.31 -7.05 3.65
N ALA A 209 13.03 -5.78 3.42
CA ALA A 209 13.84 -4.91 2.58
C ALA A 209 13.81 -3.47 3.11
N VAL A 210 14.72 -2.63 2.64
CA VAL A 210 14.70 -1.19 2.90
C VAL A 210 13.76 -0.51 1.90
N ASP A 211 12.78 0.25 2.38
CA ASP A 211 11.90 1.06 1.52
C ASP A 211 12.57 2.39 1.10
N GLY A 212 12.03 3.10 0.11
CA GLY A 212 12.50 4.42 -0.31
C GLY A 212 12.36 5.52 0.76
N CYS A 213 11.58 5.27 1.82
CA CYS A 213 11.54 6.11 3.02
C CYS A 213 12.49 5.63 4.13
N LEU A 214 13.33 4.63 3.85
CA LEU A 214 14.30 3.94 4.72
C LEU A 214 13.74 2.99 5.78
N ALA A 215 12.43 3.01 6.05
CA ALA A 215 11.81 2.05 6.98
C ALA A 215 11.81 0.62 6.40
N VAL A 216 11.70 -0.38 7.28
CA VAL A 216 11.56 -1.78 6.88
C VAL A 216 10.27 -1.98 6.08
N CYS A 217 10.40 -2.64 4.93
CA CYS A 217 9.32 -3.03 4.03
C CYS A 217 9.15 -4.54 4.11
N PHE A 218 7.91 -5.00 4.32
CA PHE A 218 7.60 -6.43 4.46
C PHE A 218 7.04 -7.00 3.15
N GLY A 219 7.61 -8.11 2.69
CA GLY A 219 7.15 -8.92 1.57
C GLY A 219 6.45 -10.18 2.04
N LEU A 220 5.23 -10.39 1.52
CA LEU A 220 4.33 -11.47 1.93
C LEU A 220 3.29 -11.75 0.83
N PRO A 221 2.57 -12.89 0.89
CA PRO A 221 1.47 -13.19 -0.03
C PRO A 221 0.32 -12.16 0.02
N LEU A 222 -0.37 -11.95 -1.12
CA LEU A 222 -1.55 -11.08 -1.18
C LEU A 222 -2.69 -11.58 -0.28
N SER A 223 -2.89 -12.90 -0.19
CA SER A 223 -3.84 -13.54 0.72
C SER A 223 -3.62 -13.13 2.19
N ALA A 224 -2.37 -13.04 2.62
CA ALA A 224 -2.00 -12.61 3.98
C ALA A 224 -2.22 -11.09 4.18
N MET A 225 -1.95 -10.27 3.16
CA MET A 225 -2.31 -8.84 3.19
C MET A 225 -3.82 -8.66 3.31
N ALA A 226 -4.60 -9.37 2.50
CA ALA A 226 -6.07 -9.34 2.52
C ALA A 226 -6.61 -9.81 3.88
N THR A 227 -6.04 -10.87 4.46
CA THR A 227 -6.37 -11.35 5.82
C THR A 227 -6.19 -10.25 6.86
N ALA A 228 -5.05 -9.54 6.84
CA ALA A 228 -4.77 -8.46 7.76
C ALA A 228 -5.79 -7.33 7.65
N TRP A 229 -6.16 -6.94 6.42
CA TRP A 229 -7.18 -5.93 6.16
C TRP A 229 -8.58 -6.38 6.57
N ALA A 230 -8.95 -7.64 6.35
CA ALA A 230 -10.24 -8.19 6.78
C ALA A 230 -10.38 -8.10 8.31
N ARG A 231 -9.34 -8.56 9.03
CA ARG A 231 -9.26 -8.48 10.50
C ARG A 231 -9.29 -7.02 10.97
N PHE A 232 -8.52 -6.13 10.33
CA PHE A 232 -8.49 -4.70 10.70
C PHE A 232 -9.86 -4.04 10.54
N GLY A 233 -10.58 -4.39 9.47
CA GLY A 233 -11.93 -3.89 9.20
C GLY A 233 -12.92 -4.19 10.32
N VAL A 234 -12.91 -5.42 10.84
CA VAL A 234 -13.89 -5.89 11.84
C VAL A 234 -13.40 -5.78 13.29
N SER A 235 -12.14 -5.44 13.52
CA SER A 235 -11.55 -5.44 14.85
C SER A 235 -12.17 -4.36 15.75
N GLU A 236 -12.64 -4.80 16.92
CA GLU A 236 -13.15 -3.91 17.97
C GLU A 236 -12.06 -3.45 18.96
N ALA A 237 -10.83 -3.96 18.82
CA ALA A 237 -9.69 -3.55 19.63
C ALA A 237 -9.47 -2.03 19.54
N PRO A 238 -9.28 -1.32 20.68
CA PRO A 238 -9.29 0.15 20.71
C PRO A 238 -8.34 0.80 19.70
N ALA A 239 -7.12 0.31 19.57
CA ALA A 239 -6.12 0.86 18.65
C ALA A 239 -6.53 0.73 17.18
N ALA A 240 -7.02 -0.45 16.77
CA ALA A 240 -7.46 -0.69 15.39
C ALA A 240 -8.69 0.15 15.06
N ARG A 241 -9.67 0.22 15.99
CA ARG A 241 -10.86 1.06 15.85
C ARG A 241 -10.49 2.53 15.68
N ARG A 242 -9.66 3.08 16.57
CA ARG A 242 -9.22 4.49 16.53
C ARG A 242 -8.52 4.84 15.22
N LEU A 243 -7.61 3.99 14.72
CA LEU A 243 -6.94 4.22 13.45
C LEU A 243 -7.91 4.13 12.26
N ARG A 244 -8.79 3.13 12.27
CA ARG A 244 -9.82 2.94 11.23
C ARG A 244 -10.75 4.15 11.15
N GLU A 245 -11.29 4.58 12.28
CA GLU A 245 -12.17 5.76 12.38
C GLU A 245 -11.44 7.05 12.00
N ALA A 246 -10.19 7.21 12.42
CA ALA A 246 -9.36 8.36 12.03
C ALA A 246 -9.16 8.44 10.50
N MET A 247 -8.84 7.32 9.86
CA MET A 247 -8.67 7.27 8.41
C MET A 247 -9.97 7.61 7.66
N LEU A 248 -11.11 7.13 8.15
CA LEU A 248 -12.42 7.40 7.56
C LEU A 248 -12.92 8.83 7.82
N ALA A 249 -12.59 9.40 8.97
CA ALA A 249 -12.97 10.77 9.34
C ALA A 249 -12.09 11.83 8.64
N HIS A 250 -10.85 11.47 8.28
CA HIS A 250 -9.89 12.36 7.63
C HIS A 250 -9.21 11.72 6.43
N PRO A 251 -9.96 11.27 5.42
CA PRO A 251 -9.41 10.56 4.26
C PRO A 251 -8.45 11.44 3.46
N GLU A 252 -8.66 12.76 3.45
CA GLU A 252 -7.78 13.74 2.84
C GLU A 252 -6.40 13.79 3.51
N LEU A 253 -6.30 13.50 4.82
CA LEU A 253 -5.01 13.41 5.52
C LEU A 253 -4.24 12.13 5.16
N VAL A 254 -4.95 11.06 4.75
CA VAL A 254 -4.37 9.76 4.42
C VAL A 254 -3.69 9.78 3.04
N ALA A 255 -4.30 10.42 2.05
CA ALA A 255 -3.76 10.46 0.69
C ALA A 255 -3.57 11.87 0.11
N GLY A 256 -4.38 12.85 0.49
CA GLY A 256 -4.49 14.16 -0.17
C GLY A 256 -5.69 14.24 -1.10
N LYS A 257 -6.04 15.45 -1.53
CA LYS A 257 -7.24 15.72 -2.34
C LYS A 257 -7.15 15.10 -3.74
N GLY A 258 -8.28 14.63 -4.27
CA GLY A 258 -8.43 14.11 -5.64
C GLY A 258 -7.74 12.78 -5.92
N ARG A 259 -7.34 12.05 -4.86
CA ARG A 259 -6.69 10.74 -4.97
C ARG A 259 -7.66 9.64 -4.56
N ALA A 260 -7.50 8.47 -5.19
CA ALA A 260 -8.41 7.34 -5.03
C ALA A 260 -8.68 6.95 -3.57
N CYS A 261 -7.70 6.92 -2.65
CA CYS A 261 -8.00 6.58 -1.25
C CYS A 261 -8.98 7.59 -0.63
N THR A 262 -8.80 8.87 -0.92
CA THR A 262 -9.65 9.95 -0.39
C THR A 262 -11.05 9.85 -0.95
N ASP A 263 -11.15 9.76 -2.27
CA ASP A 263 -12.41 9.80 -2.99
C ASP A 263 -13.24 8.53 -2.70
N LEU A 264 -12.60 7.35 -2.64
CA LEU A 264 -13.27 6.09 -2.28
C LEU A 264 -13.79 6.09 -0.85
N MET A 265 -12.96 6.45 0.14
CA MET A 265 -13.40 6.47 1.54
C MET A 265 -14.52 7.50 1.77
N THR A 266 -14.51 8.61 1.03
CA THR A 266 -15.58 9.62 1.05
C THR A 266 -16.85 9.08 0.40
N ALA A 267 -16.76 8.53 -0.81
CA ALA A 267 -17.91 8.02 -1.57
C ALA A 267 -18.60 6.85 -0.86
N PHE A 268 -17.82 5.96 -0.25
CA PHE A 268 -18.35 4.80 0.47
C PHE A 268 -18.79 5.12 1.91
N GLN A 269 -18.78 6.38 2.35
CA GLN A 269 -19.35 6.83 3.63
C GLN A 269 -18.96 5.97 4.85
N GLY A 270 -17.70 5.54 4.92
CA GLY A 270 -17.19 4.70 6.01
C GLY A 270 -17.35 3.19 5.82
N GLU A 271 -17.89 2.73 4.69
CA GLU A 271 -18.07 1.30 4.40
C GLU A 271 -16.83 0.59 3.89
N ALA A 272 -15.81 1.34 3.48
CA ALA A 272 -14.50 0.78 3.14
C ALA A 272 -13.36 1.65 3.64
N VAL A 273 -12.31 1.02 4.16
CA VAL A 273 -11.03 1.68 4.41
C VAL A 273 -10.06 1.25 3.34
N VAL A 274 -9.42 2.21 2.68
CA VAL A 274 -8.69 1.97 1.43
C VAL A 274 -7.30 2.57 1.52
N LYS A 275 -6.27 1.81 1.16
CA LYS A 275 -4.88 2.27 1.25
C LYS A 275 -4.00 1.79 0.11
N ILE A 276 -3.43 2.76 -0.60
CA ILE A 276 -2.48 2.54 -1.68
C ILE A 276 -1.09 2.12 -1.16
N GLY A 277 -0.47 1.19 -1.86
CA GLY A 277 0.95 0.87 -1.84
C GLY A 277 1.63 1.27 -3.16
N ALA A 278 2.94 1.50 -3.14
CA ALA A 278 3.70 1.68 -4.39
C ALA A 278 3.75 0.36 -5.19
N GLU A 279 4.33 0.37 -6.39
CA GLU A 279 4.52 -0.82 -7.22
C GLU A 279 3.22 -1.59 -7.50
N GLY A 280 2.13 -0.87 -7.79
CA GLY A 280 0.86 -1.47 -8.20
C GLY A 280 0.07 -2.14 -7.08
N VAL A 281 0.43 -1.93 -5.80
CA VAL A 281 -0.26 -2.55 -4.65
C VAL A 281 -1.41 -1.68 -4.17
N TYR A 282 -2.55 -2.30 -3.87
CA TYR A 282 -3.67 -1.62 -3.19
C TYR A 282 -4.39 -2.59 -2.26
N CYS A 283 -4.77 -2.11 -1.08
CA CYS A 283 -5.58 -2.89 -0.16
C CYS A 283 -6.83 -2.15 0.30
N ALA A 284 -7.85 -2.91 0.69
CA ALA A 284 -9.06 -2.39 1.30
C ALA A 284 -9.62 -3.32 2.37
N ALA A 285 -10.29 -2.76 3.38
CA ALA A 285 -11.17 -3.47 4.29
C ALA A 285 -12.62 -3.09 3.99
N LEU A 286 -13.51 -4.07 4.01
CA LEU A 286 -14.97 -3.93 3.91
C LEU A 286 -15.61 -4.46 5.21
N PRO A 287 -15.71 -3.65 6.27
CA PRO A 287 -16.13 -4.10 7.59
C PRO A 287 -17.50 -4.80 7.61
N LYS A 288 -18.50 -4.25 6.90
CA LYS A 288 -19.86 -4.83 6.83
C LYS A 288 -19.86 -6.22 6.19
N ALA A 289 -19.06 -6.40 5.14
CA ALA A 289 -18.90 -7.69 4.45
C ALA A 289 -17.92 -8.63 5.17
N ARG A 290 -17.19 -8.13 6.19
CA ARG A 290 -16.09 -8.84 6.87
C ARG A 290 -14.99 -9.31 5.91
N LEU A 291 -14.77 -8.55 4.83
CA LEU A 291 -13.79 -8.88 3.80
C LEU A 291 -12.59 -7.95 3.84
N GLY A 292 -11.43 -8.49 3.48
CA GLY A 292 -10.25 -7.73 3.12
C GLY A 292 -9.84 -8.05 1.69
N VAL A 293 -9.28 -7.06 1.02
CA VAL A 293 -8.90 -7.11 -0.38
C VAL A 293 -7.44 -6.70 -0.50
N ALA A 294 -6.67 -7.45 -1.29
CA ALA A 294 -5.33 -7.07 -1.73
C ALA A 294 -5.22 -7.25 -3.25
N VAL A 295 -4.68 -6.23 -3.91
CA VAL A 295 -4.52 -6.14 -5.36
C VAL A 295 -3.05 -5.85 -5.67
N LYS A 296 -2.51 -6.52 -6.69
CA LYS A 296 -1.21 -6.22 -7.30
C LYS A 296 -1.36 -6.15 -8.81
N VAL A 297 -1.15 -4.97 -9.38
CA VAL A 297 -0.83 -4.84 -10.82
C VAL A 297 0.59 -5.34 -11.01
N GLU A 298 0.79 -6.39 -11.79
CA GLU A 298 2.02 -7.19 -11.76
C GLU A 298 3.28 -6.41 -12.16
N ASP A 299 3.19 -5.59 -13.20
CA ASP A 299 4.28 -4.74 -13.69
C ASP A 299 4.55 -3.49 -12.83
N GLY A 300 3.70 -3.25 -11.82
CA GLY A 300 3.86 -2.15 -10.88
C GLY A 300 3.34 -0.79 -11.37
N ASP A 301 2.68 -0.70 -12.53
CA ASP A 301 2.17 0.58 -13.05
C ASP A 301 1.15 1.21 -12.08
N ALA A 302 1.54 2.33 -11.48
CA ALA A 302 0.73 3.03 -10.50
C ALA A 302 -0.59 3.56 -11.06
N ARG A 303 -0.68 3.83 -12.37
CA ARG A 303 -1.90 4.32 -13.03
C ARG A 303 -2.99 3.26 -13.06
N CYS A 304 -2.61 1.99 -13.06
CA CYS A 304 -3.50 0.84 -13.11
C CYS A 304 -4.02 0.41 -11.74
N ALA A 305 -3.37 0.83 -10.64
CA ALA A 305 -3.66 0.33 -9.29
C ALA A 305 -5.07 0.74 -8.79
N ALA A 306 -5.49 1.99 -9.02
CA ALA A 306 -6.82 2.44 -8.64
C ALA A 306 -7.93 1.80 -9.51
N PRO A 307 -7.85 1.79 -10.85
CA PRO A 307 -8.78 1.05 -11.70
C PRO A 307 -8.95 -0.41 -11.28
N ALA A 308 -7.83 -1.10 -10.97
CA ALA A 308 -7.84 -2.49 -10.55
C ALA A 308 -8.60 -2.68 -9.23
N LEU A 309 -8.34 -1.84 -8.22
CA LEU A 309 -9.07 -1.92 -6.96
C LEU A 309 -10.58 -1.66 -7.15
N LEU A 310 -10.96 -0.61 -7.89
CA LEU A 310 -12.37 -0.29 -8.11
C LEU A 310 -13.10 -1.42 -8.84
N ALA A 311 -12.46 -2.05 -9.83
CA ALA A 311 -13.04 -3.19 -10.53
C ALA A 311 -13.30 -4.36 -9.57
N VAL A 312 -12.35 -4.67 -8.69
CA VAL A 312 -12.51 -5.71 -7.66
C VAL A 312 -13.64 -5.36 -6.70
N LEU A 313 -13.69 -4.13 -6.19
CA LEU A 313 -14.74 -3.69 -5.27
C LEU A 313 -16.13 -3.73 -5.92
N ARG A 314 -16.24 -3.36 -7.19
CA ARG A 314 -17.49 -3.48 -7.96
C ARG A 314 -17.95 -4.92 -8.08
N LEU A 315 -17.06 -5.83 -8.49
CA LEU A 315 -17.38 -7.26 -8.62
C LEU A 315 -17.79 -7.89 -7.27
N ILE A 316 -17.12 -7.51 -6.18
CA ILE A 316 -17.52 -7.94 -4.83
C ILE A 316 -18.89 -7.38 -4.45
N ALA A 317 -19.13 -6.09 -4.70
CA ALA A 317 -20.40 -5.44 -4.37
C ALA A 317 -21.58 -6.05 -5.12
N GLU A 318 -21.41 -6.32 -6.42
CA GLU A 318 -22.41 -7.00 -7.25
C GLU A 318 -22.70 -8.42 -6.72
N GLN A 319 -21.65 -9.20 -6.40
CA GLN A 319 -21.81 -10.57 -5.94
C GLN A 319 -22.42 -10.67 -4.52
N GLN A 320 -22.09 -9.74 -3.63
CA GLN A 320 -22.48 -9.76 -2.22
C GLN A 320 -23.66 -8.83 -1.91
N GLY A 321 -24.20 -8.12 -2.89
CA GLY A 321 -25.27 -7.14 -2.70
C GLY A 321 -24.88 -5.95 -1.83
N LEU A 322 -23.60 -5.53 -1.86
CA LEU A 322 -23.12 -4.39 -1.08
C LEU A 322 -23.45 -3.06 -1.76
N SER A 323 -23.79 -2.05 -0.97
CA SER A 323 -24.00 -0.69 -1.47
C SER A 323 -22.67 0.07 -1.48
N LEU A 324 -21.87 -0.13 -2.53
CA LEU A 324 -20.68 0.69 -2.79
C LEU A 324 -20.97 1.63 -3.97
N PRO A 325 -21.43 2.87 -3.72
CA PRO A 325 -21.78 3.79 -4.81
C PRO A 325 -20.55 4.14 -5.65
N MET A 326 -20.60 3.79 -6.94
CA MET A 326 -19.53 4.08 -7.89
C MET A 326 -19.64 5.48 -8.50
N THR A 327 -20.73 6.21 -8.21
CA THR A 327 -20.97 7.56 -8.72
C THR A 327 -19.89 8.52 -8.25
N GLY A 328 -19.31 9.28 -9.19
CA GLY A 328 -18.24 10.23 -8.91
C GLY A 328 -16.85 9.59 -8.78
N LEU A 329 -16.73 8.29 -9.06
CA LEU A 329 -15.47 7.55 -9.06
C LEU A 329 -15.04 7.11 -10.47
N GLU A 330 -15.77 7.55 -11.51
CA GLU A 330 -15.56 7.13 -12.90
C GLU A 330 -14.16 7.50 -13.39
N HIS A 331 -13.59 8.63 -12.95
CA HIS A 331 -12.24 9.06 -13.31
C HIS A 331 -11.14 8.19 -12.70
N HIS A 332 -11.42 7.47 -11.61
CA HIS A 332 -10.52 6.45 -11.05
C HIS A 332 -10.74 5.07 -11.64
N ALA A 333 -11.98 4.75 -12.04
CA ALA A 333 -12.33 3.46 -12.65
C ALA A 333 -11.84 3.37 -14.10
N GLU A 334 -12.03 4.44 -14.87
CA GLU A 334 -11.58 4.56 -16.25
C GLU A 334 -10.81 5.88 -16.51
N PRO A 335 -9.58 6.02 -15.98
CA PRO A 335 -8.75 7.19 -16.21
C PRO A 335 -8.55 7.48 -17.71
N ARG A 336 -8.86 8.71 -18.12
CA ARG A 336 -8.64 9.20 -19.49
C ARG A 336 -7.16 9.36 -19.77
N ILE A 337 -6.72 8.89 -20.93
CA ILE A 337 -5.40 9.18 -21.49
C ILE A 337 -5.53 10.42 -22.36
N LEU A 338 -4.80 11.47 -22.01
CA LEU A 338 -4.80 12.75 -22.70
C LEU A 338 -3.53 12.92 -23.54
N ASN A 339 -3.64 13.54 -24.71
CA ASN A 339 -2.49 14.01 -25.47
C ASN A 339 -1.95 15.34 -24.93
N THR A 340 -0.89 15.86 -25.54
CA THR A 340 -0.24 17.13 -25.15
C THR A 340 -1.12 18.37 -25.37
N ARG A 341 -2.26 18.24 -26.06
CA ARG A 341 -3.28 19.28 -26.24
C ARG A 341 -4.48 19.11 -25.31
N ASN A 342 -4.40 18.16 -24.35
CA ASN A 342 -5.48 17.78 -23.43
C ASN A 342 -6.70 17.14 -24.09
N GLU A 343 -6.56 16.60 -25.30
CA GLU A 343 -7.60 15.85 -25.98
C GLU A 343 -7.57 14.38 -25.54
N VAL A 344 -8.73 13.73 -25.45
CA VAL A 344 -8.80 12.30 -25.11
C VAL A 344 -8.33 11.48 -26.29
N VAL A 345 -7.32 10.65 -26.06
CA VAL A 345 -6.84 9.70 -27.07
C VAL A 345 -7.09 8.26 -26.66
N GLY A 346 -7.49 8.02 -25.41
CA GLY A 346 -7.77 6.68 -24.90
C GLY A 346 -8.17 6.67 -23.44
N SER A 347 -8.19 5.48 -22.84
CA SER A 347 -8.44 5.29 -21.40
C SER A 347 -7.78 4.01 -20.88
N LEU A 348 -7.58 3.97 -19.57
CA LEU A 348 -7.41 2.71 -18.86
C LEU A 348 -8.80 2.13 -18.53
N ARG A 349 -8.99 0.82 -18.62
CA ARG A 349 -10.22 0.16 -18.16
C ARG A 349 -9.93 -1.26 -17.67
N ALA A 350 -10.69 -1.71 -16.68
CA ALA A 350 -10.58 -3.08 -16.19
C ALA A 350 -11.39 -4.05 -17.06
N ALA A 351 -10.80 -5.20 -17.37
CA ALA A 351 -11.45 -6.31 -18.07
C ALA A 351 -11.15 -7.63 -17.35
N GLY A 352 -12.16 -8.48 -17.19
CA GLY A 352 -12.03 -9.78 -16.55
C GLY A 352 -13.01 -10.03 -15.41
N THR A 353 -12.73 -11.06 -14.62
CA THR A 353 -13.63 -11.55 -13.56
C THR A 353 -12.84 -11.96 -12.31
N LEU A 354 -13.57 -12.20 -11.22
CA LEU A 354 -13.05 -12.90 -10.05
C LEU A 354 -13.63 -14.32 -10.03
N ALA A 355 -12.83 -15.29 -9.61
CA ALA A 355 -13.32 -16.61 -9.21
C ALA A 355 -13.76 -16.52 -7.75
N PHE A 356 -15.05 -16.70 -7.49
CA PHE A 356 -15.61 -16.81 -6.14
C PHE A 356 -15.58 -18.27 -5.69
N THR A 357 -15.24 -18.50 -4.43
CA THR A 357 -15.07 -19.83 -3.82
C THR A 357 -16.23 -20.20 -2.92
#